data_AF-A0A8I2AMX9-F1
#
_entry.id   AF-A0A8I2AMX9-F1
#
_cell.length_a   1.000
_cell.length_b   1.000
_cell.length_c   1.000
_cell.angle_alpha   90.00
_cell.angle_beta   90.00
_cell.angle_gamma   90.00
#
_symmetry.space_group_name_H-M   'P 1'
#
loop_
_entity.id
_entity.type
_entity.pdbx_description
1 polymer ?
#
loop_
_entity_poly.entity_id
_entity_poly.type
_entity_poly.pdbx_seq_one_letter_code
_entity_poly.pdbx_strand_id
1 'polypeptide(L)'
;MENEIFENINKNLDLLRLKIERVNKLLISVNNSADESIERMDSVREGLLVSKRRDSDKIKNTMNTVEVKIMENLSEQYNKVKQISDMLLKQESMLTDLKEENWHYSQFEIDIYIKEVNQDLQNNEIWNQPENNFKKIDFINHGGLRGMIFTPISSFNRKSNELAKEIYEVEMLMKEMNRERLNIELHFFKDMNIPTSSPTQLQQPDTLAEQIVGFKPAYESNASSSIDSLILDQKPIIQIKGCVGRTAMCGITH
;
A
#
# COMPACT_ATOMS: atom_id res chain seq x y z
N MET A 1 15.58 -1.11 24.30
CA MET A 1 15.79 -0.69 22.90
C MET A 1 14.52 -0.94 22.07
N GLU A 2 13.93 -2.14 22.09
CA GLU A 2 12.64 -2.42 21.40
C GLU A 2 11.49 -1.50 21.84
N ASN A 3 11.31 -1.24 23.14
CA ASN A 3 10.25 -0.35 23.64
C ASN A 3 10.33 1.09 23.08
N GLU A 4 11.54 1.66 22.94
CA GLU A 4 11.71 3.02 22.42
C GLU A 4 11.42 3.12 20.92
N ILE A 5 11.71 2.07 20.15
CA ILE A 5 11.47 2.02 18.71
C ILE A 5 9.95 1.91 18.43
N PHE A 6 9.24 1.04 19.15
CA PHE A 6 7.79 0.95 19.04
C PHE A 6 7.07 2.22 19.53
N GLU A 7 7.58 2.89 20.56
CA GLU A 7 7.08 4.20 20.97
C GLU A 7 7.22 5.26 19.87
N ASN A 8 8.32 5.28 19.14
CA ASN A 8 8.52 6.23 18.04
C ASN A 8 7.53 5.99 16.90
N ILE A 9 7.33 4.73 16.49
CA ILE A 9 6.34 4.37 15.47
C ILE A 9 4.93 4.74 15.92
N ASN A 10 4.55 4.48 17.17
CA ASN A 10 3.23 4.85 17.67
C ASN A 10 3.02 6.39 17.63
N LYS A 11 4.05 7.19 17.96
CA LYS A 11 3.99 8.66 17.83
C LYS A 11 3.81 9.09 16.38
N ASN A 12 4.53 8.48 15.44
CA ASN A 12 4.39 8.74 14.01
C ASN A 12 3.00 8.36 13.50
N LEU A 13 2.42 7.27 14.01
CA LEU A 13 1.06 6.83 13.69
C LEU A 13 0.00 7.83 14.18
N ASP A 14 0.13 8.33 15.41
CA ASP A 14 -0.79 9.36 15.94
C ASP A 14 -0.69 10.67 15.15
N LEU A 15 0.52 11.07 14.75
CA LEU A 15 0.73 12.22 13.87
C LEU A 15 0.08 12.01 12.49
N LEU A 16 0.20 10.81 11.93
CA LEU A 16 -0.44 10.41 10.66
C LEU A 16 -1.96 10.54 10.72
N ARG A 17 -2.59 10.04 11.80
CA ARG A 17 -4.04 10.16 12.02
C ARG A 17 -4.49 11.62 12.05
N LEU A 18 -3.77 12.47 12.79
CA LEU A 18 -4.07 13.91 12.85
C LEU A 18 -3.93 14.60 11.48
N LYS A 19 -2.90 14.24 10.71
CA LYS A 19 -2.72 14.78 9.36
C LYS A 19 -3.81 14.30 8.39
N ILE A 20 -4.24 13.03 8.46
CA ILE A 20 -5.34 12.52 7.65
C ILE A 20 -6.67 13.21 7.98
N GLU A 21 -6.95 13.47 9.26
CA GLU A 21 -8.11 14.29 9.65
C GLU A 21 -8.06 15.69 9.02
N ARG A 22 -6.88 16.30 8.98
CA ARG A 22 -6.68 17.60 8.32
C ARG A 22 -6.89 17.51 6.81
N VAL A 23 -6.37 16.48 6.16
CA VAL A 23 -6.59 16.21 4.72
C VAL A 23 -8.09 16.07 4.42
N ASN A 24 -8.84 15.33 5.24
CA ASN A 24 -10.29 15.20 5.08
C ASN A 24 -11.02 16.54 5.22
N LYS A 25 -10.64 17.39 6.18
CA LYS A 25 -11.19 18.74 6.33
C LYS A 25 -10.87 19.63 5.12
N LEU A 26 -9.65 19.54 4.59
CA LEU A 26 -9.25 20.28 3.38
C LEU A 26 -10.01 19.79 2.14
N LEU A 27 -10.21 18.49 1.99
CA LEU A 27 -10.99 17.91 0.89
C LEU A 27 -12.43 18.45 0.88
N ILE A 28 -13.09 18.52 2.03
CA ILE A 28 -14.42 19.14 2.17
C ILE A 28 -14.37 20.62 1.75
N SER A 29 -13.34 21.37 2.19
CA SER A 29 -13.18 22.77 1.81
C SER A 29 -12.96 22.98 0.32
N VAL A 30 -12.25 22.07 -0.35
CA VAL A 30 -12.07 22.07 -1.80
C VAL A 30 -13.39 21.76 -2.50
N ASN A 31 -14.14 20.75 -2.05
CA ASN A 31 -15.45 20.40 -2.59
C ASN A 31 -16.42 21.59 -2.54
N ASN A 32 -16.52 22.24 -1.37
CA ASN A 32 -17.37 23.44 -1.22
C ASN A 32 -16.93 24.58 -2.16
N SER A 33 -15.62 24.70 -2.44
CA SER A 33 -15.10 25.72 -3.37
C SER A 33 -15.39 25.38 -4.84
N ALA A 34 -15.47 24.10 -5.17
CA ALA A 34 -15.88 23.64 -6.48
C ALA A 34 -17.37 23.92 -6.70
N ASP A 35 -18.21 23.58 -5.73
CA ASP A 35 -19.65 23.86 -5.76
C ASP A 35 -19.92 25.35 -5.95
N GLU A 36 -19.26 26.21 -5.15
CA GLU A 36 -19.35 27.66 -5.31
C GLU A 36 -18.92 28.13 -6.72
N SER A 37 -17.85 27.55 -7.26
CA SER A 37 -17.36 27.91 -8.59
C SER A 37 -18.35 27.53 -9.69
N ILE A 38 -19.00 26.37 -9.57
CA ILE A 38 -20.00 25.87 -10.52
C ILE A 38 -21.27 26.70 -10.44
N GLU A 39 -21.78 26.96 -9.24
CA GLU A 39 -22.96 27.80 -9.02
C GLU A 39 -22.77 29.21 -9.62
N ARG A 40 -21.57 29.78 -9.45
CA ARG A 40 -21.23 31.07 -10.06
C ARG A 40 -21.22 31.02 -11.58
N MET A 41 -20.71 29.94 -12.18
CA MET A 41 -20.76 29.75 -13.63
C MET A 41 -22.20 29.59 -14.12
N ASP A 42 -23.06 28.89 -13.40
CA ASP A 42 -24.49 28.74 -13.72
C ASP A 42 -25.19 30.09 -13.72
N SER A 43 -25.00 30.89 -12.66
CA SER A 43 -25.53 32.26 -12.57
C SER A 43 -25.07 33.16 -13.73
N VAL A 44 -23.80 33.04 -14.15
CA VAL A 44 -23.31 33.77 -15.32
C VAL A 44 -23.97 33.27 -16.61
N ARG A 45 -24.20 31.95 -16.78
CA ARG A 45 -24.90 31.42 -17.96
C ARG A 45 -26.31 31.98 -18.08
N GLU A 46 -27.03 32.08 -16.97
CA GLU A 46 -28.36 32.70 -16.92
C GLU A 46 -28.31 34.18 -17.32
N GLY A 47 -27.37 34.95 -16.76
CA GLY A 47 -27.17 36.36 -17.14
C GLY A 47 -26.80 36.56 -18.61
N LEU A 48 -26.01 35.64 -19.19
CA LEU A 48 -25.65 35.67 -20.61
C LEU A 48 -26.85 35.39 -21.53
N LEU A 49 -27.76 34.49 -21.13
CA LEU A 49 -29.00 34.22 -21.88
C LEU A 49 -29.88 35.48 -22.00
N VAL A 50 -29.98 36.25 -20.91
CA VAL A 50 -30.79 37.48 -20.88
C VAL A 50 -30.12 38.63 -21.64
N SER A 51 -28.81 38.79 -21.51
CA SER A 51 -28.08 39.95 -22.05
C SER A 51 -27.80 39.92 -23.55
N LYS A 52 -28.01 38.78 -24.24
CA LYS A 52 -27.73 38.57 -25.68
C LYS A 52 -26.33 39.05 -26.11
N ARG A 53 -25.36 38.88 -25.22
CA ARG A 53 -23.97 39.32 -25.43
C ARG A 53 -23.35 38.58 -26.63
N ARG A 54 -22.64 39.30 -27.51
CA ARG A 54 -22.11 38.77 -28.80
C ARG A 54 -21.19 37.54 -28.62
N ASP A 55 -20.43 37.48 -27.53
CA ASP A 55 -19.48 36.42 -27.18
C ASP A 55 -20.05 35.36 -26.22
N SER A 56 -21.37 35.35 -25.96
CA SER A 56 -22.03 34.42 -25.03
C SER A 56 -21.64 32.96 -25.24
N ASP A 57 -21.68 32.47 -26.48
CA ASP A 57 -21.42 31.05 -26.76
C ASP A 57 -19.96 30.66 -26.47
N LYS A 58 -19.01 31.56 -26.76
CA LYS A 58 -17.60 31.36 -26.43
C LYS A 58 -17.38 31.30 -24.92
N ILE A 59 -18.04 32.17 -24.18
CA ILE A 59 -17.95 32.21 -22.71
C ILE A 59 -18.56 30.93 -22.12
N LYS A 60 -19.73 30.50 -22.59
CA LYS A 60 -20.39 29.25 -22.18
C LYS A 60 -19.50 28.04 -22.41
N ASN A 61 -18.91 27.90 -23.60
CA ASN A 61 -17.99 26.80 -23.90
C ASN A 61 -16.77 26.80 -22.98
N THR A 62 -16.25 27.98 -22.63
CA THR A 62 -15.14 28.10 -21.67
C THR A 62 -15.57 27.61 -20.29
N MET A 63 -16.74 28.01 -19.80
CA MET A 63 -17.27 27.57 -18.50
C MET A 63 -17.50 26.06 -18.45
N ASN A 64 -18.11 25.46 -19.48
CA ASN A 64 -18.31 24.01 -19.56
C ASN A 64 -16.96 23.26 -19.49
N THR A 65 -15.94 23.76 -20.19
CA THR A 65 -14.59 23.18 -20.14
C THR A 65 -13.98 23.25 -18.74
N VAL A 66 -14.21 24.37 -18.04
CA VAL A 66 -13.71 24.59 -16.68
C VAL A 66 -14.43 23.71 -15.67
N GLU A 67 -15.75 23.57 -15.78
CA GLU A 67 -16.57 22.68 -14.97
C GLU A 67 -16.11 21.23 -15.09
N VAL A 68 -15.88 20.73 -16.31
CA VAL A 68 -15.33 19.37 -16.53
C VAL A 68 -13.99 19.21 -15.82
N LYS A 69 -13.07 20.20 -15.95
CA LYS A 69 -11.78 20.16 -15.28
C LYS A 69 -11.89 20.19 -13.75
N ILE A 70 -12.87 20.90 -13.18
CA ILE A 70 -13.13 20.88 -11.74
C ILE A 70 -13.53 19.48 -11.30
N MET A 71 -14.44 18.84 -12.02
CA MET A 71 -14.92 17.49 -11.69
C MET A 71 -13.81 16.44 -11.83
N GLU A 72 -13.00 16.51 -12.89
CA GLU A 72 -11.82 15.66 -13.06
C GLU A 72 -10.84 15.81 -11.89
N ASN A 73 -10.56 17.05 -11.51
CA ASN A 73 -9.63 17.37 -10.42
C ASN A 73 -10.18 16.91 -9.06
N LEU A 74 -11.48 17.09 -8.79
CA LEU A 74 -12.12 16.55 -7.58
C LEU A 74 -12.02 15.03 -7.53
N SER A 75 -12.32 14.33 -8.63
CA SER A 75 -12.22 12.87 -8.71
C SER A 75 -10.79 12.39 -8.39
N GLU A 76 -9.78 13.05 -8.97
CA GLU A 76 -8.38 12.78 -8.67
C GLU A 76 -8.07 12.96 -7.18
N GLN A 77 -8.50 14.09 -6.59
CA GLN A 77 -8.29 14.36 -5.16
C GLN A 77 -8.95 13.32 -4.26
N TYR A 78 -10.21 12.96 -4.51
CA TYR A 78 -10.92 11.92 -3.75
C TYR A 78 -10.19 10.58 -3.83
N ASN A 79 -9.70 10.21 -5.02
CA ASN A 79 -8.96 8.97 -5.20
C ASN A 79 -7.63 8.98 -4.42
N LYS A 80 -6.86 10.08 -4.46
CA LYS A 80 -5.62 10.20 -3.67
C LYS A 80 -5.90 10.13 -2.17
N VAL A 81 -6.92 10.83 -1.66
CA VAL A 81 -7.29 10.79 -0.23
C VAL A 81 -7.76 9.39 0.20
N LYS A 82 -8.47 8.67 -0.67
CA LYS A 82 -8.84 7.27 -0.42
C LYS A 82 -7.59 6.38 -0.35
N GLN A 83 -6.68 6.50 -1.30
CA GLN A 83 -5.44 5.70 -1.34
C GLN A 83 -4.61 5.87 -0.07
N ILE A 84 -4.39 7.09 0.39
CA ILE A 84 -3.66 7.31 1.65
C ILE A 84 -4.41 6.71 2.86
N SER A 85 -5.74 6.77 2.87
CA SER A 85 -6.52 6.19 3.97
C SER A 85 -6.38 4.66 4.01
N ASP A 86 -6.45 4.02 2.84
CA ASP A 86 -6.25 2.57 2.71
C ASP A 86 -4.81 2.16 3.08
N MET A 87 -3.81 2.98 2.71
CA MET A 87 -2.42 2.76 3.10
C MET A 87 -2.21 2.87 4.61
N LEU A 88 -2.85 3.84 5.28
CA LEU A 88 -2.80 3.95 6.74
C LEU A 88 -3.32 2.66 7.39
N LEU A 89 -4.52 2.20 6.99
CA LEU A 89 -5.14 1.00 7.54
C LEU A 89 -4.24 -0.23 7.36
N LYS A 90 -3.61 -0.35 6.18
CA LYS A 90 -2.66 -1.43 5.92
C LYS A 90 -1.44 -1.36 6.85
N GLN A 91 -0.90 -0.17 7.07
CA GLN A 91 0.23 0.02 7.99
C GLN A 91 -0.16 -0.27 9.44
N GLU A 92 -1.36 0.12 9.89
CA GLU A 92 -1.88 -0.20 11.22
C GLU A 92 -2.02 -1.71 11.42
N SER A 93 -2.54 -2.43 10.42
CA SER A 93 -2.61 -3.90 10.44
C SER A 93 -1.23 -4.52 10.59
N MET A 94 -0.30 -4.14 9.71
CA MET A 94 1.07 -4.69 9.71
C MET A 94 1.82 -4.42 11.02
N LEU A 95 1.56 -3.28 11.68
CA LEU A 95 2.15 -2.95 12.98
C LEU A 95 1.52 -3.73 14.14
N THR A 96 0.24 -4.08 14.02
CA THR A 96 -0.44 -4.94 15.00
C THR A 96 0.10 -6.35 14.90
N ASP A 97 0.19 -6.90 13.69
CA ASP A 97 0.76 -8.23 13.44
C ASP A 97 2.18 -8.34 14.03
N LEU A 98 3.05 -7.35 13.75
CA LEU A 98 4.43 -7.32 14.28
C LEU A 98 4.51 -7.35 15.83
N LYS A 99 3.50 -6.84 16.55
CA LYS A 99 3.49 -6.82 18.03
C LYS A 99 2.97 -8.13 18.63
N GLU A 100 2.14 -8.86 17.89
CA GLU A 100 1.43 -10.04 18.39
C GLU A 100 2.13 -11.36 18.03
N GLU A 101 3.10 -11.34 17.10
CA GLU A 101 3.79 -12.54 16.64
C GLU A 101 4.85 -13.07 17.63
N ASN A 102 4.49 -14.14 18.36
CA ASN A 102 5.41 -15.06 19.02
C ASN A 102 5.63 -16.31 18.15
N TRP A 103 6.31 -16.15 17.00
CA TRP A 103 6.42 -17.25 16.03
C TRP A 103 7.77 -17.96 16.11
N HIS A 104 7.72 -19.30 16.04
CA HIS A 104 8.89 -20.14 15.86
C HIS A 104 9.07 -20.41 14.36
N TYR A 105 10.06 -19.76 13.76
CA TYR A 105 10.42 -19.97 12.36
C TYR A 105 11.57 -20.97 12.23
N SER A 106 11.52 -21.80 11.20
CA SER A 106 12.68 -22.55 10.75
C SER A 106 13.72 -21.62 10.11
N GLN A 107 14.97 -22.08 10.05
CA GLN A 107 16.05 -21.32 9.42
C GLN A 107 15.75 -20.96 7.95
N PHE A 108 15.12 -21.89 7.22
CA PHE A 108 14.71 -21.65 5.84
C PHE A 108 13.68 -20.52 5.71
N GLU A 109 12.71 -20.47 6.63
CA GLU A 109 11.70 -19.40 6.67
C GLU A 109 12.35 -18.05 6.99
N ILE A 110 13.25 -18.00 7.99
CA ILE A 110 13.99 -16.79 8.37
C ILE A 110 14.75 -16.23 7.17
N ASP A 111 15.47 -17.07 6.42
CA ASP A 111 16.25 -16.64 5.25
C ASP A 111 15.35 -16.09 4.12
N ILE A 112 14.15 -16.65 3.94
CA ILE A 112 13.17 -16.15 2.97
C ILE A 112 12.63 -14.78 3.42
N TYR A 113 12.19 -14.66 4.67
CA TYR A 113 11.66 -13.39 5.17
C TYR A 113 12.70 -12.27 5.11
N ILE A 114 13.97 -12.54 5.47
CA ILE A 114 15.05 -11.56 5.32
C ILE A 114 15.18 -11.08 3.87
N LYS A 115 15.11 -11.99 2.88
CA LYS A 115 15.18 -11.60 1.46
C LYS A 115 14.00 -10.72 1.07
N GLU A 116 12.78 -11.11 1.46
CA GLU A 116 11.57 -10.33 1.17
C GLU A 116 11.62 -8.94 1.81
N VAL A 117 11.99 -8.83 3.09
CA VAL A 117 12.11 -7.53 3.79
C VAL A 117 13.15 -6.63 3.10
N ASN A 118 14.29 -7.17 2.69
CA ASN A 118 15.29 -6.38 1.95
C ASN A 118 14.77 -5.91 0.59
N GLN A 119 14.01 -6.75 -0.12
CA GLN A 119 13.37 -6.35 -1.38
C GLN A 119 12.33 -5.25 -1.15
N ASP A 120 11.52 -5.36 -0.10
CA ASP A 120 10.52 -4.35 0.26
C ASP A 120 11.17 -3.02 0.66
N LEU A 121 12.30 -3.06 1.36
CA LEU A 121 13.09 -1.85 1.68
C LEU A 121 13.59 -1.15 0.42
N GLN A 122 14.09 -1.90 -0.57
CA GLN A 122 14.49 -1.34 -1.88
C GLN A 122 13.28 -0.77 -2.62
N ASN A 123 12.15 -1.48 -2.59
CA ASN A 123 10.93 -1.09 -3.26
C ASN A 123 10.27 0.15 -2.63
N ASN A 124 10.39 0.34 -1.30
CA ASN A 124 9.83 1.48 -0.58
C ASN A 124 10.33 2.83 -1.11
N GLU A 125 11.56 2.88 -1.63
CA GLU A 125 12.11 4.06 -2.30
C GLU A 125 11.35 4.42 -3.58
N ILE A 126 10.89 3.40 -4.33
CA ILE A 126 10.33 3.50 -5.69
C ILE A 126 8.80 3.60 -5.68
N TRP A 127 8.12 2.84 -4.82
CA TRP A 127 6.65 2.72 -4.83
C TRP A 127 5.92 3.97 -4.37
N ASN A 128 6.57 4.80 -3.55
CA ASN A 128 6.02 6.05 -3.04
C ASN A 128 6.89 7.21 -3.51
N GLN A 129 6.67 7.66 -4.76
CA GLN A 129 7.12 8.96 -5.24
C GLN A 129 5.97 9.95 -5.12
N PRO A 130 5.82 10.61 -3.95
CA PRO A 130 4.70 11.50 -3.72
C PRO A 130 4.76 12.72 -4.64
N GLU A 131 3.63 13.03 -5.26
CA GLU A 131 3.46 14.20 -6.13
C GLU A 131 2.80 15.33 -5.34
N ASN A 132 3.39 16.52 -5.41
CA ASN A 132 2.96 17.66 -4.59
C ASN A 132 1.91 18.56 -5.25
N ASN A 133 1.34 18.16 -6.38
CA ASN A 133 0.53 19.05 -7.20
C ASN A 133 -0.66 18.35 -7.86
N PHE A 134 -1.79 19.06 -7.87
CA PHE A 134 -2.90 18.78 -8.76
C PHE A 134 -2.83 19.73 -9.96
N LYS A 135 -3.40 19.31 -11.10
CA LYS A 135 -3.39 20.13 -12.30
C LYS A 135 -4.20 21.41 -12.10
N LYS A 136 -3.52 22.55 -12.15
CA LYS A 136 -4.14 23.87 -12.06
C LYS A 136 -5.15 24.11 -13.18
N ILE A 137 -6.31 24.66 -12.83
CA ILE A 137 -7.35 25.03 -13.79
C ILE A 137 -7.16 26.50 -14.17
N ASP A 138 -6.75 26.74 -15.41
CA ASP A 138 -6.66 28.10 -15.95
C ASP A 138 -8.01 28.55 -16.53
N PHE A 139 -8.40 29.78 -16.21
CA PHE A 139 -9.57 30.45 -16.78
C PHE A 139 -9.17 31.72 -17.52
N ILE A 140 -9.53 31.81 -18.80
CA ILE A 140 -9.34 33.02 -19.61
C ILE A 140 -10.41 34.03 -19.19
N ASN A 141 -9.99 35.18 -18.68
CA ASN A 141 -10.91 36.25 -18.31
C ASN A 141 -11.57 36.85 -19.57
N HIS A 142 -12.84 36.53 -19.79
CA HIS A 142 -13.68 37.21 -20.77
C HIS A 142 -14.26 38.46 -20.10
N GLY A 143 -13.90 39.65 -20.61
CA GLY A 143 -14.10 40.95 -19.95
C GLY A 143 -15.40 41.08 -19.13
N GLY A 144 -15.26 41.48 -17.86
CA GLY A 144 -16.35 41.62 -16.89
C GLY A 144 -16.58 40.40 -15.99
N LEU A 145 -15.97 39.24 -16.26
CA LEU A 145 -16.22 38.00 -15.50
C LEU A 145 -15.15 37.67 -14.45
N ARG A 146 -14.19 38.57 -14.22
CA ARG A 146 -13.10 38.37 -13.26
C ARG A 146 -13.61 38.07 -11.85
N GLY A 147 -14.52 38.90 -11.33
CA GLY A 147 -15.05 38.72 -9.97
C GLY A 147 -15.99 37.51 -9.85
N MET A 148 -16.70 37.18 -10.92
CA MET A 148 -17.74 36.15 -10.90
C MET A 148 -17.20 34.74 -11.13
N ILE A 149 -16.20 34.56 -12.00
CA ILE A 149 -15.70 33.23 -12.36
C ILE A 149 -14.23 33.06 -11.99
N PHE A 150 -13.38 34.01 -12.38
CA PHE A 150 -11.93 33.86 -12.14
C PHE A 150 -11.59 33.77 -10.64
N THR A 151 -12.21 34.59 -9.80
CA THR A 151 -11.95 34.58 -8.35
C THR A 151 -12.32 33.24 -7.69
N PRO A 152 -13.53 32.68 -7.89
CA PRO A 152 -13.86 31.34 -7.40
C PRO A 152 -12.89 30.24 -7.87
N ILE A 153 -12.54 30.22 -9.17
CA ILE A 153 -11.57 29.25 -9.71
C ILE A 153 -10.18 29.41 -9.10
N SER A 154 -9.74 30.65 -8.88
CA SER A 154 -8.47 30.92 -8.18
C SER A 154 -8.52 30.44 -6.72
N SER A 155 -9.66 30.57 -6.05
CA SER A 155 -9.86 30.06 -4.68
C SER A 155 -9.79 28.54 -4.66
N PHE A 156 -10.48 27.87 -5.59
CA PHE A 156 -10.43 26.41 -5.78
C PHE A 156 -8.99 25.93 -5.97
N ASN A 157 -8.25 26.52 -6.93
CA ASN A 157 -6.86 26.16 -7.18
C ASN A 157 -5.97 26.33 -5.94
N ARG A 158 -6.16 27.41 -5.16
CA ARG A 158 -5.38 27.64 -3.94
C ARG A 158 -5.64 26.55 -2.90
N LYS A 159 -6.90 26.18 -2.67
CA LYS A 159 -7.27 25.12 -1.72
C LYS A 159 -6.78 23.75 -2.19
N SER A 160 -6.89 23.47 -3.49
CA SER A 160 -6.35 22.25 -4.10
C SER A 160 -4.83 22.12 -3.88
N ASN A 161 -4.09 23.22 -4.04
CA ASN A 161 -2.66 23.23 -3.75
C ASN A 161 -2.33 23.03 -2.26
N GLU A 162 -3.18 23.52 -1.35
CA GLU A 162 -3.02 23.28 0.08
C GLU A 162 -3.25 21.79 0.41
N LEU A 163 -4.30 21.19 -0.15
CA LEU A 163 -4.58 19.76 -0.03
C LEU A 163 -3.41 18.92 -0.56
N ALA A 164 -2.86 19.26 -1.73
CA ALA A 164 -1.74 18.54 -2.33
C ALA A 164 -0.49 18.52 -1.44
N LYS A 165 -0.21 19.63 -0.75
CA LYS A 165 0.92 19.72 0.20
C LYS A 165 0.72 18.82 1.40
N GLU A 166 -0.46 18.84 2.00
CA GLU A 166 -0.73 17.98 3.18
C GLU A 166 -0.75 16.50 2.80
N ILE A 167 -1.28 16.13 1.61
CA ILE A 167 -1.19 14.75 1.10
C ILE A 167 0.27 14.35 0.93
N TYR A 168 1.10 15.19 0.31
CA TYR A 168 2.53 14.93 0.14
C TYR A 168 3.24 14.69 1.49
N GLU A 169 2.95 15.51 2.51
CA GLU A 169 3.51 15.33 3.85
C GLU A 169 3.07 14.01 4.50
N VAL A 170 1.80 13.62 4.32
CA VAL A 170 1.27 12.32 4.78
C VAL A 170 2.00 11.18 4.10
N GLU A 171 2.14 11.21 2.78
CA GLU A 171 2.80 10.15 2.00
C GLU A 171 4.28 10.02 2.38
N MET A 172 4.97 11.14 2.62
CA MET A 172 6.35 11.13 3.11
C MET A 172 6.46 10.47 4.49
N LEU A 173 5.57 10.83 5.41
CA LEU A 173 5.55 10.25 6.76
C LEU A 173 5.20 8.75 6.74
N MET A 174 4.24 8.33 5.90
CA MET A 174 3.93 6.91 5.68
C MET A 174 5.12 6.13 5.12
N LYS A 175 5.86 6.73 4.19
CA LYS A 175 7.07 6.11 3.60
C LYS A 175 8.15 5.90 4.65
N GLU A 176 8.36 6.88 5.52
CA GLU A 176 9.30 6.80 6.64
C GLU A 176 8.88 5.73 7.64
N MET A 177 7.61 5.76 8.08
CA MET A 177 7.09 4.77 9.03
C MET A 177 7.15 3.34 8.48
N ASN A 178 6.86 3.13 7.20
CA ASN A 178 7.03 1.80 6.58
C ASN A 178 8.47 1.34 6.59
N ARG A 179 9.42 2.24 6.34
CA ARG A 179 10.86 1.94 6.39
C ARG A 179 11.28 1.55 7.80
N GLU A 180 10.85 2.30 8.81
CA GLU A 180 11.12 1.98 10.22
C GLU A 180 10.57 0.59 10.59
N ARG A 181 9.31 0.31 10.24
CA ARG A 181 8.68 -1.00 10.44
C ARG A 181 9.49 -2.13 9.81
N LEU A 182 9.84 -2.00 8.53
CA LEU A 182 10.62 -3.01 7.80
C LEU A 182 12.00 -3.23 8.43
N ASN A 183 12.64 -2.18 8.96
CA ASN A 183 13.92 -2.33 9.66
C ASN A 183 13.78 -3.10 10.97
N ILE A 184 12.69 -2.92 11.72
CA ILE A 184 12.41 -3.70 12.93
C ILE A 184 12.21 -5.16 12.57
N GLU A 185 11.39 -5.43 11.56
CA GLU A 185 11.14 -6.78 11.05
C GLU A 185 12.45 -7.45 10.62
N LEU A 186 13.33 -6.72 9.92
CA LEU A 186 14.65 -7.22 9.53
C LEU A 186 15.56 -7.52 10.73
N HIS A 187 15.56 -6.65 11.75
CA HIS A 187 16.36 -6.83 12.96
C HIS A 187 15.91 -8.09 13.70
N PHE A 188 14.60 -8.25 13.88
CA PHE A 188 13.99 -9.42 14.49
C PHE A 188 14.42 -10.73 13.80
N PHE A 189 14.29 -10.81 12.48
CA PHE A 189 14.71 -12.02 11.75
C PHE A 189 16.22 -12.25 11.77
N LYS A 190 17.04 -11.19 11.79
CA LYS A 190 18.50 -11.32 11.90
C LYS A 190 18.92 -11.84 13.26
N ASP A 191 18.30 -11.39 14.34
CA ASP A 191 18.60 -11.88 15.70
C ASP A 191 18.26 -13.37 15.84
N MET A 192 17.18 -13.82 15.20
CA MET A 192 16.83 -15.26 15.12
C MET A 192 17.81 -16.07 14.27
N ASN A 193 18.51 -15.44 13.32
CA ASN A 193 19.50 -16.08 12.45
C ASN A 193 20.88 -16.22 13.13
N ILE A 194 21.06 -15.65 14.33
CA ILE A 194 22.28 -15.87 15.11
C ILE A 194 22.15 -17.23 15.79
N PRO A 195 23.02 -18.21 15.50
CA PRO A 195 23.00 -19.48 16.21
C PRO A 195 23.26 -19.18 17.69
N THR A 196 22.25 -19.36 18.54
CA THR A 196 22.44 -19.33 20.00
C THR A 196 23.47 -20.38 20.36
N SER A 197 24.69 -19.95 20.68
CA SER A 197 25.70 -20.76 21.34
C SER A 197 25.27 -20.98 22.79
N SER A 198 24.28 -21.84 23.00
CA SER A 198 23.99 -22.41 24.31
C SER A 198 24.65 -23.80 24.40
N PRO A 199 25.66 -24.00 25.26
CA PRO A 199 26.24 -25.32 25.48
C PRO A 199 25.34 -26.10 26.43
N THR A 200 24.27 -26.66 25.90
CA THR A 200 23.61 -27.79 26.54
C THR A 200 23.06 -28.71 25.46
N GLN A 201 23.88 -29.71 25.11
CA GLN A 201 23.40 -30.91 24.45
C GLN A 201 22.24 -31.50 25.26
N LEU A 202 21.02 -31.32 24.77
CA LEU A 202 20.02 -32.36 24.88
C LEU A 202 19.98 -33.01 23.50
N GLN A 203 20.65 -34.16 23.41
CA GLN A 203 20.55 -35.07 22.27
C GLN A 203 19.06 -35.33 22.00
N GLN A 204 18.54 -34.78 20.91
CA GLN A 204 17.43 -35.42 20.19
C GLN A 204 18.06 -36.38 19.18
N PRO A 205 17.57 -37.63 19.07
CA PRO A 205 18.19 -38.62 18.22
C PRO A 205 17.99 -38.24 16.74
N ASP A 206 19.11 -38.16 16.02
CA ASP A 206 19.19 -38.12 14.56
C ASP A 206 18.37 -39.28 13.97
N THR A 207 17.18 -39.00 13.46
CA THR A 207 16.37 -39.97 12.71
C THR A 207 16.26 -39.59 11.23
N LEU A 208 17.35 -39.07 10.65
CA LEU A 208 17.45 -38.76 9.22
C LEU A 208 18.79 -39.17 8.57
N ALA A 209 19.56 -40.07 9.21
CA ALA A 209 20.86 -40.53 8.69
C ALA A 209 20.93 -42.02 8.29
N GLU A 210 19.86 -42.80 8.41
CA GLU A 210 19.87 -44.22 8.00
C GLU A 210 18.78 -44.53 6.98
N GLN A 211 18.96 -44.07 5.73
CA GLN A 211 18.33 -44.74 4.58
C GLN A 211 19.04 -44.46 3.25
N ILE A 212 20.37 -44.52 3.25
CA ILE A 212 21.14 -44.66 2.00
C ILE A 212 22.16 -45.78 2.16
N VAL A 213 21.67 -47.00 2.38
CA VAL A 213 22.45 -48.22 2.12
C VAL A 213 21.50 -49.20 1.45
N GLY A 214 21.60 -49.39 0.14
CA GLY A 214 20.77 -50.38 -0.52
C GLY A 214 20.68 -50.40 -2.04
N PHE A 215 21.43 -49.59 -2.81
CA PHE A 215 21.52 -49.80 -4.25
C PHE A 215 22.88 -50.42 -4.61
N LYS A 216 22.95 -51.76 -4.61
CA LYS A 216 23.95 -52.50 -5.38
C LYS A 216 23.36 -52.89 -6.74
N PRO A 217 24.13 -52.81 -7.84
CA PRO A 217 23.63 -53.07 -9.18
C PRO A 217 23.64 -54.58 -9.53
N ALA A 218 22.59 -54.98 -10.25
CA ALA A 218 22.46 -55.97 -11.33
C ALA A 218 23.05 -57.39 -11.17
N TYR A 219 22.22 -58.43 -11.30
CA TYR A 219 22.02 -59.23 -12.53
C TYR A 219 21.20 -60.52 -12.28
N GLU A 220 20.28 -60.77 -13.21
CA GLU A 220 19.75 -62.04 -13.75
C GLU A 220 18.95 -63.10 -12.94
N SER A 221 17.85 -63.50 -13.60
CA SER A 221 17.31 -64.87 -13.74
C SER A 221 16.26 -65.40 -12.76
N ASN A 222 15.02 -65.43 -13.28
CA ASN A 222 14.04 -66.53 -13.28
C ASN A 222 13.63 -67.17 -11.94
N ALA A 223 12.40 -66.90 -11.50
CA ALA A 223 11.40 -67.94 -11.21
C ALA A 223 10.06 -67.31 -10.81
N SER A 224 8.99 -67.88 -11.35
CA SER A 224 7.60 -67.61 -11.00
C SER A 224 7.34 -67.84 -9.51
N SER A 225 6.60 -66.95 -8.86
CA SER A 225 5.36 -67.29 -8.16
C SER A 225 4.76 -66.07 -7.46
N SER A 226 3.45 -65.97 -7.61
CA SER A 226 2.55 -65.06 -6.91
C SER A 226 2.77 -65.14 -5.40
N ILE A 227 3.05 -63.99 -4.78
CA ILE A 227 2.56 -63.66 -3.45
C ILE A 227 1.98 -62.26 -3.58
N ASP A 228 0.66 -62.20 -3.77
CA ASP A 228 -0.15 -61.01 -3.52
C ASP A 228 0.03 -60.63 -2.04
N SER A 229 1.07 -59.84 -1.77
CA SER A 229 1.22 -59.10 -0.52
C SER A 229 0.67 -57.72 -0.78
N LEU A 230 -0.29 -57.32 0.08
CA LEU A 230 -0.96 -56.04 0.01
C LEU A 230 0.08 -54.93 -0.16
N ILE A 231 0.01 -54.22 -1.29
CA ILE A 231 0.50 -52.85 -1.37
C ILE A 231 -0.35 -52.09 -0.35
N LEU A 232 0.16 -51.94 0.87
CA LEU A 232 -0.34 -50.90 1.75
C LEU A 232 -0.18 -49.61 0.95
N ASP A 233 -1.30 -48.97 0.63
CA ASP A 233 -1.35 -47.60 0.13
C ASP A 233 -0.35 -46.77 0.94
N GLN A 234 0.81 -46.50 0.35
CA GLN A 234 1.63 -45.41 0.82
C GLN A 234 0.79 -44.17 0.56
N LYS A 235 0.11 -43.70 1.61
CA LYS A 235 -0.43 -42.34 1.63
C LYS A 235 0.65 -41.44 1.05
N PRO A 236 0.33 -40.60 0.04
CA PRO A 236 1.30 -39.63 -0.42
C PRO A 236 1.82 -38.89 0.81
N ILE A 237 3.13 -38.63 0.83
CA ILE A 237 3.75 -37.76 1.82
C ILE A 237 3.16 -36.36 1.59
N ILE A 238 1.95 -36.14 2.09
CA ILE A 238 1.28 -34.85 2.12
C ILE A 238 1.84 -34.16 3.36
N GLN A 239 3.03 -33.59 3.22
CA GLN A 239 3.48 -32.46 4.01
C GLN A 239 4.33 -31.54 3.13
N ILE A 240 3.74 -31.01 2.05
CA ILE A 240 4.10 -29.64 1.66
C ILE A 240 3.32 -28.74 2.64
N LYS A 241 3.85 -28.64 3.86
CA LYS A 241 3.34 -27.70 4.86
C LYS A 241 3.74 -26.31 4.40
N GLY A 242 2.73 -25.53 4.06
CA GLY A 242 2.76 -24.07 4.17
C GLY A 242 3.53 -23.37 3.06
N CYS A 243 2.86 -22.44 2.42
CA CYS A 243 3.56 -21.40 1.70
C CYS A 243 4.42 -20.62 2.68
N VAL A 244 5.67 -20.41 2.30
CA VAL A 244 6.63 -19.65 3.09
C VAL A 244 6.89 -18.33 2.37
N GLY A 245 6.80 -17.23 3.12
CA GLY A 245 6.98 -15.88 2.59
C GLY A 245 5.66 -15.20 2.21
N ARG A 246 5.69 -13.86 2.25
CA ARG A 246 4.56 -12.96 1.98
C ARG A 246 4.15 -12.93 0.51
N THR A 247 5.01 -13.43 -0.38
CA THR A 247 4.78 -13.47 -1.84
C THR A 247 4.32 -14.84 -2.36
N ALA A 248 4.22 -15.85 -1.52
CA ALA A 248 3.88 -17.20 -1.95
C ALA A 248 2.37 -17.36 -2.24
N MET A 249 1.99 -17.58 -3.51
CA MET A 249 0.63 -17.98 -3.87
C MET A 249 0.39 -19.44 -3.48
N CYS A 250 -0.37 -19.67 -2.42
CA CYS A 250 -0.85 -21.00 -2.08
C CYS A 250 -1.96 -21.44 -3.02
N GLY A 251 -1.69 -22.45 -3.84
CA GLY A 251 -2.76 -23.18 -4.51
C GLY A 251 -3.65 -23.85 -3.46
N ILE A 252 -4.92 -23.45 -3.40
CA ILE A 252 -5.94 -24.17 -2.65
C ILE A 252 -6.15 -25.49 -3.37
N THR A 253 -5.54 -26.57 -2.89
CA THR A 253 -5.89 -27.92 -3.32
C THR A 253 -7.02 -28.42 -2.42
N HIS A 254 -8.22 -28.51 -2.99
CA HIS A 254 -9.42 -29.09 -2.38
C HIS A 254 -9.24 -30.56 -2.01
#